data_AF-A0A080LXZ1-F1
#
_entry.id   AF-A0A080LXZ1-F1
#
_cell.length_a   1.000
_cell.length_b   1.000
_cell.length_c   1.000
_cell.angle_alpha   90.00
_cell.angle_beta   90.00
_cell.angle_gamma   90.00
#
_symmetry.space_group_name_H-M   'P 1'
#
loop_
_entity.id
_entity.type
_entity.pdbx_description
1 polymer ?
#
loop_
_entity_poly.entity_id
_entity_poly.type
_entity_poly.pdbx_seq_one_letter_code
_entity_poly.pdbx_strand_id
1 'polypeptide(L)'
;MPIATPHVGMVSAPAVGDLVLLSYVGGDANRAVIVGRLYSDQARPPLHEENEWRVEAPLHGKTSLAIDKQGALVLTTGKTVLTLHQDDSVDIAGETDLKITVKGDVKLECVNCEIDAKGKVDLGLGGGGVITDMTHKCYFTGAPLVGSTTVKAKG
;
A
#
# COMPACT_ATOMS: atom_id res chain seq x y z
N MET A 1 18.23 -1.49 -29.46
CA MET A 1 18.33 -0.02 -29.35
C MET A 1 18.27 0.34 -27.86
N PRO A 2 19.23 1.12 -27.33
CA PRO A 2 19.26 1.55 -25.93
C PRO A 2 18.15 2.56 -25.59
N ILE A 3 17.80 2.64 -24.30
CA ILE A 3 16.80 3.56 -23.75
C ILE A 3 17.47 4.39 -22.66
N ALA A 4 17.34 5.72 -22.71
CA ALA A 4 17.76 6.61 -21.64
C ALA A 4 16.81 6.46 -20.44
N THR A 5 17.37 6.37 -19.23
CA THR A 5 16.59 6.25 -18.00
C THR A 5 16.97 7.36 -17.03
N PRO A 6 16.03 7.95 -16.27
CA PRO A 6 16.35 8.95 -15.26
C PRO A 6 17.30 8.44 -14.17
N HIS A 7 17.26 7.13 -13.88
CA HIS A 7 18.10 6.48 -12.88
C HIS A 7 18.48 5.06 -13.31
N VAL A 8 19.75 4.69 -13.17
CA VAL A 8 20.21 3.33 -13.48
C VAL A 8 19.53 2.33 -12.55
N GLY A 9 18.79 1.38 -13.12
CA GLY A 9 17.94 0.43 -12.38
C GLY A 9 16.43 0.72 -12.48
N MET A 10 16.04 1.88 -13.00
CA MET A 10 14.65 2.15 -13.41
C MET A 10 14.43 1.71 -14.86
N VAL A 11 13.38 0.94 -15.11
CA VAL A 11 12.98 0.53 -16.47
C VAL A 11 11.47 0.67 -16.66
N SER A 12 11.08 1.33 -17.74
CA SER A 12 9.71 1.35 -18.25
C SER A 12 9.82 1.34 -19.78
N ALA A 13 9.99 0.14 -20.32
CA ALA A 13 10.22 -0.04 -21.76
C ALA A 13 8.95 0.37 -22.54
N PRO A 14 9.11 1.02 -23.71
CA PRO A 14 8.00 1.23 -24.62
C PRO A 14 7.42 -0.10 -25.12
N ALA A 15 6.11 -0.14 -25.34
CA ALA A 15 5.44 -1.24 -26.02
C ALA A 15 5.56 -1.09 -27.55
N VAL A 16 5.29 -2.18 -28.28
CA VAL A 16 5.17 -2.12 -29.73
C VAL A 16 4.00 -1.20 -30.09
N GLY A 17 4.27 -0.18 -30.91
CA GLY A 17 3.28 0.83 -31.31
C GLY A 17 3.38 2.15 -30.53
N ASP A 18 4.17 2.22 -29.46
CA ASP A 18 4.37 3.48 -28.72
C ASP A 18 5.08 4.54 -29.58
N LEU A 19 4.62 5.78 -29.48
CA LEU A 19 5.32 6.94 -30.04
C LEU A 19 6.53 7.28 -29.16
N VAL A 20 7.72 7.23 -29.73
CA VAL A 20 8.99 7.48 -29.04
C VAL A 20 9.79 8.61 -29.67
N LEU A 21 10.54 9.32 -28.84
CA LEU A 21 11.54 10.28 -29.30
C LEU A 21 12.91 9.60 -29.37
N LEU A 22 13.55 9.68 -30.53
CA LEU A 22 14.90 9.18 -30.76
C LEU A 22 15.92 10.32 -30.74
N SER A 23 17.08 10.04 -30.15
CA SER A 23 18.29 10.83 -30.28
C SER A 23 19.40 9.96 -30.89
N TYR A 24 20.22 10.53 -31.76
CA TYR A 24 21.31 9.83 -32.44
C TYR A 24 22.64 10.28 -31.86
N VAL A 25 23.40 9.36 -31.27
CA VAL A 25 24.66 9.68 -30.59
C VAL A 25 25.67 10.20 -31.62
N GLY A 26 26.07 11.46 -31.47
CA GLY A 26 27.00 12.13 -32.40
C GLY A 26 26.43 12.32 -33.81
N GLY A 27 25.12 12.25 -33.99
CA GLY A 27 24.47 12.36 -35.31
C GLY A 27 24.56 11.09 -36.17
N ASP A 28 25.10 9.99 -35.65
CA ASP A 28 25.17 8.71 -36.36
C ASP A 28 23.80 8.01 -36.32
N ALA A 29 23.18 7.87 -37.50
CA ALA A 29 21.90 7.21 -37.69
C ALA A 29 21.87 5.75 -37.19
N ASN A 30 23.03 5.09 -37.12
CA ASN A 30 23.14 3.71 -36.62
C ASN A 30 23.23 3.62 -35.09
N ARG A 31 23.31 4.76 -34.40
CA ARG A 31 23.48 4.86 -32.94
C ARG A 31 22.31 5.58 -32.28
N ALA A 32 21.10 5.13 -32.59
CA ALA A 32 19.88 5.65 -31.99
C ALA A 32 19.72 5.26 -30.52
N VAL A 33 19.16 6.17 -29.72
CA VAL A 33 18.80 6.02 -28.32
C VAL A 33 17.38 6.55 -28.15
N ILE A 34 16.50 5.77 -27.52
CA ILE A 34 15.18 6.27 -27.10
C ILE A 34 15.40 7.21 -25.91
N VAL A 35 14.98 8.47 -26.01
CA VAL A 35 15.13 9.47 -24.93
C VAL A 35 13.81 9.83 -24.25
N GLY A 36 12.69 9.37 -24.78
CA GLY A 36 11.37 9.59 -24.18
C GLY A 36 10.26 8.88 -24.94
N ARG A 37 9.10 8.83 -24.29
CA ARG A 37 7.81 8.47 -24.90
C ARG A 37 6.95 9.71 -24.96
N LEU A 38 6.11 9.81 -25.97
CA LEU A 38 5.19 10.92 -26.14
C LEU A 38 3.75 10.39 -26.07
N TYR A 39 2.88 11.17 -25.44
CA TYR A 39 1.45 10.92 -25.56
C TYR A 39 0.98 11.18 -26.99
N SER A 40 -0.05 10.47 -27.39
CA SER A 40 -0.70 10.58 -28.70
C SER A 40 -2.22 10.56 -28.54
N ASP A 41 -2.93 10.65 -29.66
CA ASP A 41 -4.39 10.45 -29.71
C ASP A 41 -4.81 9.04 -29.28
N GLN A 42 -3.96 8.04 -29.54
CA GLN A 42 -4.12 6.64 -29.13
C GLN A 42 -3.69 6.37 -27.68
N ALA A 43 -2.60 7.01 -27.23
CA ALA A 43 -2.05 6.87 -25.88
C ALA A 43 -2.13 8.21 -25.16
N ARG A 44 -3.29 8.50 -24.56
CA ARG A 44 -3.56 9.77 -23.88
C ARG A 44 -2.95 9.77 -22.47
N PRO A 45 -2.59 10.94 -21.92
CA PRO A 45 -2.17 11.02 -20.52
C PRO A 45 -3.27 10.50 -19.58
N PRO A 46 -2.89 9.95 -18.41
CA PRO A 46 -3.82 9.75 -17.32
C PRO A 46 -4.61 11.03 -17.02
N LEU A 47 -5.89 10.87 -16.65
CA LEU A 47 -6.68 12.00 -16.18
C LEU A 47 -6.08 12.51 -14.85
N HIS A 48 -5.94 13.82 -14.75
CA HIS A 48 -5.37 14.51 -13.60
C HIS A 48 -5.95 15.92 -13.49
N GLU A 49 -5.96 16.46 -12.28
CA GLU A 49 -6.24 17.86 -12.00
C GLU A 49 -4.94 18.68 -11.90
N GLU A 50 -5.07 20.01 -11.82
CA GLU A 50 -3.92 20.89 -11.57
C GLU A 50 -3.22 20.52 -10.24
N ASN A 51 -1.88 20.55 -10.24
CA ASN A 51 -1.02 20.19 -9.11
C ASN A 51 -1.08 18.71 -8.68
N GLU A 52 -1.70 17.84 -9.46
CA GLU A 52 -1.58 16.39 -9.24
C GLU A 52 -0.37 15.82 -9.98
N TRP A 53 0.25 14.82 -9.37
CA TRP A 53 1.23 13.98 -10.04
C TRP A 53 0.73 12.54 -10.03
N ARG A 54 0.77 11.87 -11.18
CA ARG A 54 0.27 10.50 -11.33
C ARG A 54 1.11 9.69 -12.30
N VAL A 55 1.33 8.44 -11.96
CA VAL A 55 1.89 7.41 -12.84
C VAL A 55 0.98 6.19 -12.83
N GLU A 56 0.65 5.70 -14.01
CA GLU A 56 -0.08 4.45 -14.23
C GLU A 56 0.84 3.41 -14.87
N ALA A 57 0.74 2.16 -14.43
CA ALA A 57 1.50 1.06 -15.00
C ALA A 57 0.68 -0.24 -14.96
N PRO A 58 0.13 -0.72 -16.10
CA PRO A 58 0.17 -0.11 -17.44
C PRO A 58 -0.70 1.16 -17.55
N LEU A 59 -0.51 1.95 -18.61
CA LEU A 59 -1.37 3.10 -18.93
C LEU A 59 -2.83 2.65 -19.06
N HIS A 60 -3.75 3.37 -18.41
CA HIS A 60 -5.17 3.01 -18.29
C HIS A 60 -5.41 1.64 -17.62
N GLY A 61 -4.41 1.17 -16.87
CA GLY A 61 -4.48 -0.04 -16.05
C GLY A 61 -5.21 0.19 -14.73
N LYS A 62 -5.12 -0.83 -13.87
CA LYS A 62 -5.70 -0.79 -12.51
C LYS A 62 -4.70 -0.37 -11.44
N THR A 63 -3.44 -0.15 -11.81
CA THR A 63 -2.36 0.14 -10.88
C THR A 63 -1.82 1.54 -11.12
N SER A 64 -1.82 2.35 -10.06
CA SER A 64 -1.30 3.71 -10.10
C SER A 64 -0.62 4.13 -8.80
N LEU A 65 0.32 5.05 -8.92
CA LEU A 65 0.84 5.85 -7.82
C LEU A 65 0.53 7.32 -8.12
N ALA A 66 0.00 8.05 -7.14
CA ALA A 66 -0.35 9.46 -7.30
C ALA A 66 -0.01 10.28 -6.05
N ILE A 67 0.24 11.58 -6.27
CA ILE A 67 0.15 12.65 -5.28
C ILE A 67 -1.05 13.49 -5.71
N ASP A 68 -2.09 13.52 -4.90
CA ASP A 68 -3.29 14.30 -5.22
C ASP A 68 -3.10 15.80 -4.94
N LYS A 69 -4.09 16.60 -5.30
CA LYS A 69 -4.05 18.07 -5.13
C LYS A 69 -4.01 18.52 -3.66
N GLN A 70 -4.32 17.63 -2.72
CA GLN A 70 -4.19 17.86 -1.27
C GLN A 70 -2.81 17.43 -0.75
N GLY A 71 -1.95 16.85 -1.59
CA GLY A 71 -0.64 16.35 -1.21
C GLY A 71 -0.65 14.92 -0.66
N ALA A 72 -1.79 14.22 -0.68
CA ALA A 72 -1.87 12.84 -0.20
C ALA A 72 -1.18 11.89 -1.18
N LEU A 73 -0.42 10.93 -0.64
CA LEU A 73 0.21 9.87 -1.43
C LEU A 73 -0.76 8.70 -1.56
N VAL A 74 -1.16 8.37 -2.79
CA VAL A 74 -2.16 7.33 -3.08
C VAL A 74 -1.54 6.22 -3.92
N LEU A 75 -1.57 5.01 -3.38
CA LEU A 75 -1.21 3.77 -4.06
C LEU A 75 -2.47 2.95 -4.35
N THR A 76 -2.79 2.76 -5.63
CA THR A 76 -4.00 2.04 -6.05
C THR A 76 -3.62 0.78 -6.82
N THR A 77 -4.25 -0.34 -6.46
CA THR A 77 -4.18 -1.62 -7.18
C THR A 77 -5.59 -2.22 -7.28
N GLY A 78 -6.31 -1.84 -8.33
CA GLY A 78 -7.72 -2.18 -8.49
C GLY A 78 -8.56 -1.54 -7.39
N LYS A 79 -9.05 -2.36 -6.46
CA LYS A 79 -9.87 -1.91 -5.31
C LYS A 79 -9.09 -1.84 -4.00
N THR A 80 -7.83 -2.27 -4.00
CA THR A 80 -6.95 -2.11 -2.85
C THR A 80 -6.25 -0.77 -2.95
N VAL A 81 -6.41 0.07 -1.93
CA VAL A 81 -5.91 1.44 -1.89
C VAL A 81 -5.19 1.69 -0.57
N LEU A 82 -3.99 2.25 -0.64
CA LEU A 82 -3.26 2.80 0.49
C LEU A 82 -3.15 4.32 0.28
N THR A 83 -3.64 5.09 1.25
CA THR A 83 -3.59 6.56 1.23
C THR A 83 -2.85 7.06 2.45
N LEU A 84 -1.83 7.89 2.24
CA LEU A 84 -1.15 8.63 3.29
C LEU A 84 -1.58 10.09 3.14
N HIS A 85 -2.41 10.57 4.06
CA HIS A 85 -2.84 11.96 4.09
C HIS A 85 -1.75 12.82 4.72
N GLN A 86 -1.47 13.96 4.11
CA GLN A 86 -0.45 14.88 4.63
C GLN A 86 -0.85 15.37 6.03
N ASP A 87 0.02 15.11 7.01
CA ASP A 87 -0.12 15.53 8.42
C ASP A 87 -1.39 15.03 9.14
N ASP A 88 -2.02 13.96 8.64
CA ASP A 88 -3.26 13.42 9.20
C ASP A 88 -3.21 11.90 9.36
N SER A 89 -3.94 11.16 8.52
CA SER A 89 -4.22 9.74 8.70
C SER A 89 -3.55 8.86 7.64
N VAL A 90 -3.49 7.54 7.93
CA VAL A 90 -3.06 6.52 6.98
C VAL A 90 -4.19 5.50 6.82
N ASP A 91 -4.73 5.41 5.61
CA ASP A 91 -5.86 4.54 5.29
C ASP A 91 -5.40 3.34 4.45
N ILE A 92 -5.84 2.14 4.83
CA ILE A 92 -5.65 0.91 4.07
C ILE A 92 -7.02 0.29 3.79
N ALA A 93 -7.45 0.32 2.52
CA ALA A 93 -8.73 -0.22 2.09
C ALA A 93 -8.54 -1.39 1.11
N GLY A 94 -9.38 -2.41 1.24
CA GLY A 94 -9.41 -3.57 0.33
C GLY A 94 -10.64 -4.44 0.57
N GLU A 95 -10.99 -5.29 -0.40
CA GLU A 95 -12.20 -6.14 -0.34
C GLU A 95 -11.96 -7.55 0.22
N THR A 96 -10.70 -7.96 0.36
CA THR A 96 -10.32 -9.32 0.74
C THR A 96 -9.48 -9.31 2.02
N ASP A 97 -8.32 -9.97 2.02
CA ASP A 97 -7.49 -10.12 3.20
C ASP A 97 -6.47 -8.97 3.30
N LEU A 98 -6.32 -8.40 4.50
CA LEU A 98 -5.11 -7.70 4.91
C LEU A 98 -4.22 -8.65 5.72
N LYS A 99 -2.98 -8.89 5.27
CA LYS A 99 -2.02 -9.76 5.95
C LYS A 99 -0.76 -8.97 6.32
N ILE A 100 -0.45 -8.92 7.61
CA ILE A 100 0.77 -8.30 8.14
C ILE A 100 1.57 -9.41 8.81
N THR A 101 2.81 -9.66 8.35
CA THR A 101 3.68 -10.72 8.88
C THR A 101 5.05 -10.14 9.19
N VAL A 102 5.46 -10.26 10.46
CA VAL A 102 6.73 -9.72 10.96
C VAL A 102 7.42 -10.83 11.76
N LYS A 103 8.72 -11.04 11.53
CA LYS A 103 9.50 -12.05 12.28
C LYS A 103 9.90 -11.60 13.68
N GLY A 104 10.10 -10.29 13.85
CA GLY A 104 10.35 -9.66 15.15
C GLY A 104 9.06 -9.15 15.79
N ASP A 105 9.22 -8.24 16.74
CA ASP A 105 8.08 -7.67 17.47
C ASP A 105 7.34 -6.62 16.64
N VAL A 106 6.01 -6.59 16.81
CA VAL A 106 5.16 -5.48 16.37
C VAL A 106 4.73 -4.72 17.63
N LYS A 107 5.03 -3.41 17.70
CA LYS A 107 4.61 -2.53 18.78
C LYS A 107 3.64 -1.48 18.23
N LEU A 108 2.53 -1.27 18.93
CA LEU A 108 1.52 -0.27 18.58
C LEU A 108 1.28 0.59 19.82
N GLU A 109 1.56 1.88 19.68
CA GLU A 109 1.35 2.89 20.73
C GLU A 109 0.37 3.93 20.22
N CYS A 110 -0.73 4.10 20.93
CA CYS A 110 -1.81 5.00 20.57
C CYS A 110 -2.58 5.38 21.83
N VAL A 111 -3.32 6.50 21.77
CA VAL A 111 -4.23 6.86 22.87
C VAL A 111 -5.34 5.81 23.00
N ASN A 112 -5.98 5.43 21.88
CA ASN A 112 -7.03 4.42 21.82
C ASN A 112 -6.77 3.45 20.67
N CYS A 113 -7.00 2.15 20.89
CA CYS A 113 -6.96 1.10 19.87
C CYS A 113 -8.32 0.40 19.83
N GLU A 114 -9.02 0.52 18.71
CA GLU A 114 -10.32 -0.11 18.47
C GLU A 114 -10.18 -1.19 17.38
N ILE A 115 -10.80 -2.35 17.61
CA ILE A 115 -10.87 -3.46 16.65
C ILE A 115 -12.35 -3.84 16.51
N ASP A 116 -12.94 -3.50 15.37
CA ASP A 116 -14.31 -3.90 15.02
C ASP A 116 -14.28 -5.05 13.99
N ALA A 117 -14.66 -6.24 14.44
CA ALA A 117 -14.75 -7.43 13.60
C ALA A 117 -16.15 -8.03 13.69
N LYS A 118 -16.83 -8.17 12.55
CA LYS A 118 -18.15 -8.84 12.48
C LYS A 118 -18.08 -10.35 12.78
N GLY A 119 -16.91 -10.95 12.56
CA GLY A 119 -16.63 -12.36 12.79
C GLY A 119 -15.91 -12.58 14.12
N LYS A 120 -14.72 -13.19 14.04
CA LYS A 120 -13.89 -13.54 15.20
C LYS A 120 -12.62 -12.71 15.22
N VAL A 121 -12.17 -12.33 16.42
CA VAL A 121 -10.82 -11.81 16.67
C VAL A 121 -10.01 -12.91 17.34
N ASP A 122 -8.95 -13.37 16.68
CA ASP A 122 -8.05 -14.39 17.16
C ASP A 122 -6.70 -13.78 17.59
N LEU A 123 -6.33 -13.96 18.86
CA LEU A 123 -5.07 -13.45 19.42
C LEU A 123 -4.05 -14.58 19.62
N GLY A 124 -3.66 -15.22 18.51
CA GLY A 124 -2.57 -16.20 18.46
C GLY A 124 -3.00 -17.68 18.45
N LEU A 125 -2.04 -18.54 18.11
CA LEU A 125 -2.19 -20.01 18.05
C LEU A 125 -1.52 -20.74 19.24
N GLY A 126 -0.91 -19.99 20.15
CA GLY A 126 -0.20 -20.48 21.34
C GLY A 126 0.11 -19.33 22.31
N GLY A 127 0.45 -19.65 23.57
CA GLY A 127 0.64 -18.68 24.66
C GLY A 127 -0.30 -18.92 25.85
N GLY A 128 -0.18 -18.09 26.89
CA GLY A 128 -1.09 -18.13 28.04
C GLY A 128 -2.49 -17.64 27.66
N GLY A 129 -3.54 -18.24 28.24
CA GLY A 129 -4.92 -17.87 27.96
C GLY A 129 -5.24 -16.42 28.30
N VAL A 130 -6.05 -15.77 27.47
CA VAL A 130 -6.56 -14.43 27.75
C VAL A 130 -7.78 -14.55 28.67
N ILE A 131 -7.65 -14.10 29.92
CA ILE A 131 -8.74 -14.10 30.90
C ILE A 131 -9.30 -12.69 30.98
N THR A 132 -10.55 -12.51 30.56
CA THR A 132 -11.32 -11.31 30.90
C THR A 132 -12.07 -11.49 32.21
N ASP A 133 -12.19 -10.38 32.93
CA ASP A 133 -12.87 -10.23 34.21
C ASP A 133 -14.34 -10.70 34.23
N MET A 134 -14.96 -10.91 33.07
CA MET A 134 -16.38 -11.25 32.96
C MET A 134 -16.72 -12.74 32.80
N THR A 135 -15.78 -13.66 32.57
CA THR A 135 -16.16 -15.03 32.11
C THR A 135 -15.93 -16.18 33.08
N HIS A 136 -15.14 -16.06 34.16
CA HIS A 136 -14.90 -17.21 35.05
C HIS A 136 -14.69 -16.82 36.53
N LYS A 137 -15.51 -17.37 37.43
CA LYS A 137 -15.18 -17.46 38.87
C LYS A 137 -14.33 -18.70 39.09
N CYS A 138 -13.33 -18.64 39.98
CA CYS A 138 -12.62 -19.85 40.39
C CYS A 138 -13.59 -20.78 41.13
N TYR A 139 -14.04 -21.87 40.47
CA TYR A 139 -15.00 -22.82 41.04
C TYR A 139 -14.52 -23.52 42.31
N PHE A 140 -13.21 -23.49 42.61
CA PHE A 140 -12.61 -24.10 43.79
C PHE A 140 -12.46 -23.17 45.00
N THR A 141 -12.28 -21.86 44.78
CA THR A 141 -11.92 -20.92 45.86
C THR A 141 -12.91 -19.77 46.04
N GLY A 142 -13.78 -19.52 45.07
CA GLY A 142 -14.68 -18.35 45.07
C GLY A 142 -13.96 -17.00 44.94
N ALA A 143 -12.63 -16.99 44.93
CA ALA A 143 -11.83 -15.79 44.73
C ALA A 143 -11.90 -15.32 43.26
N PRO A 144 -11.79 -14.00 43.00
CA PRO A 144 -11.62 -13.49 41.65
C PRO A 144 -10.38 -14.13 41.01
N LEU A 145 -10.50 -14.62 39.78
CA LEU A 145 -9.31 -15.01 39.02
C LEU A 145 -8.47 -13.75 38.78
N VAL A 146 -7.16 -13.84 39.05
CA VAL A 146 -6.21 -12.80 38.62
C VAL A 146 -6.07 -12.95 37.11
N GLY A 147 -6.88 -12.20 36.37
CA GLY A 147 -6.77 -12.13 34.92
C GLY A 147 -5.38 -11.68 34.50
N SER A 148 -5.02 -11.93 33.23
CA SER A 148 -3.80 -11.35 32.68
C SER A 148 -3.78 -9.85 32.98
N THR A 149 -2.72 -9.35 33.64
CA THR A 149 -2.59 -7.92 33.89
C THR A 149 -2.28 -7.13 32.62
N THR A 150 -1.97 -7.81 31.52
CA THR A 150 -1.41 -7.21 30.30
C THR A 150 -2.23 -7.49 29.04
N VAL A 151 -3.27 -8.34 29.06
CA VAL A 151 -4.10 -8.64 27.87
C VAL A 151 -5.58 -8.73 28.23
N LYS A 152 -6.43 -7.89 27.61
CA LYS A 152 -7.89 -7.95 27.66
C LYS A 152 -8.44 -8.43 26.31
N ALA A 153 -9.11 -9.59 26.25
CA ALA A 153 -9.89 -10.01 25.09
C ALA A 153 -11.23 -10.59 25.53
N LYS A 154 -12.31 -9.94 25.09
CA LYS A 154 -13.68 -10.22 25.53
C LYS A 154 -14.14 -11.60 25.04
N GLY A 155 -14.79 -12.36 25.91
CA GLY A 155 -15.69 -13.45 25.52
C GLY A 155 -17.04 -12.92 25.06
#